data_AF-A0A7R8VW47-F1
#
_entry.id   AF-A0A7R8VW47-F1
#
_cell.length_a   1.000
_cell.length_b   1.000
_cell.length_c   1.000
_cell.angle_alpha   90.00
_cell.angle_beta   90.00
_cell.angle_gamma   90.00
#
_symmetry.space_group_name_H-M   'P 1'
#
loop_
_entity.id
_entity.type
_entity.pdbx_description
1 polymer ?
#
loop_
_entity_poly.entity_id
_entity_poly.type
_entity_poly.pdbx_seq_one_letter_code
_entity_poly.pdbx_strand_id
1 'polypeptide(L)'
;MTSLTPQGGGEAPKNLSGRLVAATWWLFGFIIIASYTANLAAFLTVSRLDTPVESLDDLSKQYKIQYSPLNGSSAMTYFQRMSDIENRFYEIWKDMSLNDSLSEVERAKLAVWDYPVSDKYTKIWQAMKEAMFPNSMEQALERVRESKSSSEGYAFLGRMRMDSESIGVIFSWKTDSFRSDFDVSNKIQASVWASIKM
;
A
#
# COMPACT_ATOMS: atom_id res chain seq x y z
N MET A 1 50.93 25.34 10.76
CA MET A 1 49.62 25.52 10.11
C MET A 1 49.71 24.85 8.75
N THR A 2 49.10 23.67 8.59
CA THR A 2 49.14 22.85 7.38
C THR A 2 47.92 23.15 6.50
N SER A 3 48.18 23.41 5.22
CA SER A 3 47.28 23.97 4.22
C SER A 3 46.09 23.06 3.88
N LEU A 4 44.92 23.68 3.71
CA LEU A 4 43.63 23.07 3.35
C LEU A 4 43.32 23.19 1.84
N THR A 5 44.27 22.85 0.96
CA THR A 5 44.01 22.77 -0.49
C THR A 5 44.68 21.56 -1.15
N PRO A 6 44.10 20.99 -2.24
CA PRO A 6 44.40 19.64 -2.72
C PRO A 6 45.61 19.54 -3.69
N GLN A 7 46.56 20.48 -3.63
CA GLN A 7 47.79 20.42 -4.44
C GLN A 7 49.05 20.50 -3.58
N GLY A 8 49.04 19.76 -2.47
CA GLY A 8 50.17 19.76 -1.54
C GLY A 8 50.13 18.56 -0.60
N GLY A 9 50.08 17.35 -1.15
CA GLY A 9 50.48 16.18 -0.37
C GLY A 9 51.98 16.26 -0.11
N GLY A 10 52.36 16.79 1.05
CA GLY A 10 53.75 16.78 1.51
C GLY A 10 54.34 15.36 1.49
N GLU A 11 55.68 15.28 1.48
CA GLU A 11 56.48 14.05 1.36
C GLU A 11 55.80 12.85 2.06
N ALA A 12 55.55 11.77 1.30
CA ALA A 12 54.94 10.57 1.83
C ALA A 12 55.74 10.09 3.07
N PRO A 13 55.06 9.68 4.16
CA PRO A 13 55.75 9.28 5.38
C PRO A 13 56.78 8.17 5.07
N LYS A 14 58.06 8.47 5.33
CA LYS A 14 59.20 7.58 5.02
C LYS A 14 59.20 6.31 5.88
N ASN A 15 58.52 6.35 7.02
CA ASN A 15 58.35 5.27 7.98
C ASN A 15 57.15 4.36 7.62
N LEU A 16 57.36 3.03 7.72
CA LEU A 16 56.35 2.01 7.39
C LEU A 16 55.03 2.20 8.16
N SER A 17 55.12 2.59 9.43
CA SER A 17 53.97 2.88 10.30
C SER A 17 53.10 4.03 9.79
N GLY A 18 53.71 5.10 9.25
CA GLY A 18 52.96 6.22 8.68
C GLY A 18 52.25 5.87 7.38
N ARG A 19 52.84 4.98 6.57
CA ARG A 19 52.19 4.44 5.35
C ARG A 19 50.99 3.57 5.68
N LEU A 20 51.06 2.76 6.74
CA LEU A 20 49.93 1.93 7.20
C LEU A 20 48.76 2.80 7.67
N VAL A 21 49.02 3.85 8.46
CA VAL A 21 47.97 4.77 8.93
C VAL A 21 47.33 5.51 7.74
N ALA A 22 48.12 5.98 6.78
CA ALA A 22 47.60 6.63 5.57
C ALA A 22 46.77 5.66 4.72
N ALA A 23 47.21 4.40 4.55
CA ALA A 23 46.47 3.39 3.81
C ALA A 23 45.14 3.04 4.48
N THR A 24 45.12 2.88 5.81
CA THR A 24 43.90 2.63 6.58
C THR A 24 42.95 3.83 6.51
N TRP A 25 43.48 5.06 6.54
CA TRP A 25 42.68 6.28 6.38
C TRP A 25 42.03 6.36 5.00
N TRP A 26 42.79 6.08 3.94
CA TRP A 26 42.25 6.00 2.58
C TRP A 26 41.20 4.91 2.43
N LEU A 27 41.46 3.72 2.99
CA LEU A 27 40.53 2.60 3.00
C LEU A 27 39.23 2.96 3.72
N PHE A 28 39.31 3.64 4.87
CA PHE A 28 38.16 4.12 5.63
C PHE A 28 37.30 5.09 4.80
N GLY A 29 37.93 6.05 4.11
CA GLY A 29 37.22 6.95 3.20
C GLY A 29 36.51 6.21 2.05
N PHE A 30 37.18 5.25 1.43
CA PHE A 30 36.57 4.40 0.38
C PHE A 30 35.38 3.59 0.92
N ILE A 31 35.47 3.03 2.13
CA ILE A 31 34.36 2.28 2.74
C ILE A 31 33.16 3.17 3.02
N ILE A 32 33.38 4.41 3.48
CA ILE A 32 32.29 5.38 3.71
C ILE A 32 31.60 5.75 2.40
N ILE A 33 32.37 6.09 1.36
CA ILE A 33 31.81 6.44 0.05
C ILE A 33 31.08 5.24 -0.56
N ALA A 34 31.64 4.03 -0.45
CA ALA A 34 31.02 2.80 -0.93
C ALA A 34 29.71 2.51 -0.18
N SER A 35 29.68 2.66 1.15
CA SER A 35 28.47 2.47 1.96
C SER A 35 27.40 3.50 1.63
N TYR A 36 27.79 4.76 1.42
CA TYR A 36 26.87 5.82 1.00
C TYR A 36 26.31 5.55 -0.41
N THR A 37 27.17 5.14 -1.35
CA THR A 37 26.78 4.77 -2.71
C THR A 37 25.88 3.53 -2.71
N ALA A 38 26.15 2.54 -1.87
CA ALA A 38 25.35 1.33 -1.73
C ALA A 38 23.98 1.62 -1.11
N ASN A 39 23.90 2.45 -0.07
CA ASN A 39 22.63 2.85 0.53
C ASN A 39 21.79 3.72 -0.43
N LEU A 40 22.44 4.60 -1.20
CA LEU A 40 21.80 5.37 -2.26
C LEU A 40 21.30 4.46 -3.39
N ALA A 41 22.12 3.52 -3.86
CA ALA A 41 21.72 2.55 -4.88
C ALA A 41 20.59 1.65 -4.39
N ALA A 42 20.61 1.24 -3.12
CA ALA A 42 19.50 0.54 -2.48
C ALA A 42 18.23 1.38 -2.51
N PHE A 43 18.30 2.68 -2.19
CA PHE A 43 17.12 3.55 -2.29
C PHE A 43 16.61 3.73 -3.74
N LEU A 44 17.52 3.90 -4.71
CA LEU A 44 17.17 4.03 -6.14
C LEU A 44 16.58 2.75 -6.74
N THR A 45 17.00 1.59 -6.25
CA THR A 45 16.46 0.29 -6.67
C THR A 45 15.19 -0.10 -5.92
N VAL A 46 15.03 0.34 -4.66
CA VAL A 46 13.80 0.15 -3.85
C VAL A 46 12.65 1.05 -4.33
N SER A 47 12.92 2.06 -5.15
CA SER A 47 11.89 2.93 -5.75
C SER A 47 10.92 2.22 -6.73
N ARG A 48 11.00 0.89 -6.90
CA ARG A 48 10.15 0.12 -7.82
C ARG A 48 9.69 -1.25 -7.33
N LEU A 49 9.82 -1.54 -6.03
CA LEU A 49 9.02 -2.59 -5.45
C LEU A 49 7.70 -1.94 -5.03
N ASP A 50 6.82 -1.75 -6.02
CA ASP A 50 5.40 -1.51 -5.73
C ASP A 50 5.00 -2.59 -4.72
N THR A 51 4.74 -2.19 -3.47
CA THR A 51 4.35 -3.14 -2.43
C THR A 51 3.12 -3.86 -2.95
N PRO A 52 3.17 -5.18 -3.14
CA PRO A 52 2.04 -5.90 -3.67
C PRO A 52 0.84 -5.65 -2.76
N VAL A 53 -0.31 -5.41 -3.38
CA VAL A 53 -1.55 -5.31 -2.63
C VAL A 53 -1.90 -6.70 -2.10
N GLU A 54 -1.61 -6.93 -0.83
CA GLU A 54 -1.88 -8.21 -0.15
C GLU A 54 -3.17 -8.17 0.67
N SER A 55 -3.53 -6.98 1.18
CA SER A 55 -4.68 -6.77 2.05
C SER A 55 -5.66 -5.73 1.49
N LEU A 56 -6.91 -5.80 1.94
CA LEU A 56 -7.89 -4.77 1.66
C LEU A 56 -7.49 -3.43 2.32
N ASP A 57 -6.79 -3.50 3.45
CA ASP A 57 -6.27 -2.33 4.14
C ASP A 57 -5.26 -1.57 3.28
N ASP A 58 -4.41 -2.27 2.54
CA ASP A 58 -3.46 -1.64 1.63
C ASP A 58 -4.15 -0.97 0.44
N LEU A 59 -5.24 -1.56 -0.07
CA LEU A 59 -6.12 -0.89 -1.04
C LEU A 59 -6.76 0.38 -0.47
N SER A 60 -7.17 0.36 0.80
CA SER A 60 -7.86 1.49 1.43
C SER A 60 -6.94 2.68 1.75
N LYS A 61 -5.64 2.44 1.96
CA LYS A 61 -4.65 3.49 2.28
C LYS A 61 -4.19 4.30 1.07
N GLN A 62 -4.41 3.78 -0.13
CA GLN A 62 -3.97 4.38 -1.38
C GLN A 62 -5.16 4.90 -2.20
N TYR A 63 -4.93 5.86 -3.10
CA TYR A 63 -5.97 6.51 -3.90
C TYR A 63 -5.84 6.26 -5.41
N LYS A 64 -4.76 5.58 -5.84
CA LYS A 64 -4.36 5.42 -7.24
C LYS A 64 -5.04 4.24 -7.94
N ILE A 65 -5.33 3.20 -7.18
CA ILE A 65 -6.01 1.98 -7.60
C ILE A 65 -7.44 2.08 -7.13
N GLN A 66 -8.35 2.26 -8.07
CA GLN A 66 -9.78 2.20 -7.82
C GLN A 66 -10.21 0.75 -7.63
N TYR A 67 -11.20 0.50 -6.80
CA TYR A 67 -11.72 -0.86 -6.61
C TYR A 67 -13.21 -0.83 -6.40
N SER A 68 -13.91 -1.79 -6.98
CA SER A 68 -15.31 -1.99 -6.65
C SER A 68 -15.74 -3.44 -6.89
N PRO A 69 -16.72 -3.92 -6.09
CA PRO A 69 -17.38 -5.18 -6.36
C PRO A 69 -18.39 -5.06 -7.51
N LEU A 70 -18.83 -6.19 -8.04
CA LEU A 70 -19.92 -6.22 -9.02
C LEU A 70 -21.22 -5.69 -8.39
N ASN A 71 -21.99 -4.92 -9.16
CA ASN A 71 -23.30 -4.42 -8.73
C ASN A 71 -24.24 -5.58 -8.35
N GLY A 72 -24.86 -5.50 -7.17
CA GLY A 72 -25.75 -6.55 -6.65
C GLY A 72 -25.05 -7.84 -6.18
N SER A 73 -23.72 -7.86 -6.09
CA SER A 73 -22.98 -9.02 -5.58
C SER A 73 -23.01 -9.11 -4.05
N SER A 74 -22.71 -10.31 -3.53
CA SER A 74 -22.57 -10.52 -2.08
C SER A 74 -21.49 -9.65 -1.45
N ALA A 75 -20.39 -9.38 -2.17
CA ALA A 75 -19.33 -8.50 -1.72
C ALA A 75 -19.82 -7.05 -1.58
N MET A 76 -20.64 -6.56 -2.52
CA MET A 76 -21.24 -5.22 -2.43
C MET A 76 -22.14 -5.08 -1.19
N THR A 77 -23.04 -6.04 -0.98
CA THR A 77 -23.93 -6.04 0.20
C THR A 77 -23.14 -6.12 1.50
N TYR A 78 -22.03 -6.86 1.53
CA TYR A 78 -21.15 -6.93 2.69
C TYR A 78 -20.55 -5.56 3.03
N PHE A 79 -19.90 -4.90 2.06
CA PHE A 79 -19.27 -3.60 2.30
C PHE A 79 -20.29 -2.51 2.65
N GLN A 80 -21.45 -2.52 2.01
CA GLN A 80 -22.55 -1.63 2.35
C GLN A 80 -22.99 -1.83 3.81
N ARG A 81 -23.25 -3.08 4.21
CA ARG A 81 -23.66 -3.39 5.59
C ARG A 81 -22.60 -2.99 6.60
N MET A 82 -21.32 -3.25 6.32
CA MET A 82 -20.23 -2.87 7.23
C MET A 82 -20.14 -1.35 7.39
N SER A 83 -20.28 -0.59 6.30
CA SER A 83 -20.32 0.89 6.36
C SER A 83 -21.55 1.40 7.12
N ASP A 84 -22.73 0.80 6.93
CA ASP A 84 -23.94 1.18 7.66
C ASP A 84 -23.81 0.93 9.17
N ILE A 85 -23.15 -0.17 9.55
CA ILE A 85 -22.86 -0.50 10.95
C ILE A 85 -21.89 0.51 11.56
N GLU A 86 -20.79 0.84 10.88
CA GLU A 86 -19.85 1.88 11.34
C GLU A 86 -20.56 3.24 11.53
N ASN A 87 -21.36 3.66 10.55
CA ASN A 87 -22.14 4.90 10.64
C ASN A 87 -23.13 4.85 11.82
N ARG A 88 -23.80 3.71 12.05
CA ARG A 88 -24.70 3.53 13.20
C ARG A 88 -23.95 3.69 14.52
N PHE A 89 -22.77 3.10 14.65
CA PHE A 89 -21.94 3.24 15.84
C PHE A 89 -21.50 4.69 16.04
N TYR A 90 -21.09 5.36 14.96
CA TYR A 90 -20.73 6.78 14.99
C TYR A 90 -21.90 7.66 15.45
N GLU A 91 -23.10 7.45 14.93
CA GLU A 91 -24.30 8.19 15.32
C GLU A 91 -24.66 7.97 16.79
N ILE A 92 -24.62 6.71 17.27
CA ILE A 92 -24.85 6.40 18.69
C ILE A 92 -23.82 7.11 19.58
N TRP A 93 -22.55 7.07 19.18
CA TRP A 93 -21.48 7.75 19.90
C TRP A 93 -21.69 9.27 19.93
N LYS A 94 -22.05 9.85 18.79
CA LYS A 94 -22.32 11.29 18.65
C LYS A 94 -23.50 11.70 19.53
N ASP A 95 -24.61 10.96 19.50
CA ASP A 95 -25.78 11.24 20.32
C ASP A 95 -25.46 11.12 21.82
N MET A 96 -24.71 10.09 22.21
CA MET A 96 -24.30 9.87 23.60
C MET A 96 -23.36 10.96 24.13
N SER A 97 -22.45 11.45 23.29
CA SER A 97 -21.47 12.48 23.66
C SER A 97 -22.06 13.90 23.68
N LEU A 98 -23.06 14.17 22.82
CA LEU A 98 -23.77 15.45 22.73
C LEU A 98 -24.99 15.55 23.65
N ASN A 99 -25.41 14.45 24.30
CA ASN A 99 -26.54 14.47 25.22
C ASN A 99 -26.19 15.22 26.52
N ASP A 100 -26.64 16.47 26.62
CA ASP A 100 -26.40 17.37 27.76
C ASP A 100 -27.39 17.18 28.92
N SER A 101 -28.37 16.27 28.78
CA SER A 101 -29.34 15.97 29.84
C SER A 101 -28.85 14.93 30.85
N LEU A 102 -27.63 14.40 30.69
CA LEU A 102 -27.03 13.39 31.56
C LEU A 102 -26.23 14.04 32.69
N SER A 103 -26.26 13.44 33.88
CA SER A 103 -25.45 13.89 35.02
C SER A 103 -23.96 13.77 34.72
N GLU A 104 -23.10 14.64 35.29
CA GLU A 104 -21.63 14.59 35.13
C GLU A 104 -21.07 13.19 35.44
N VAL A 105 -21.65 12.49 36.42
CA VAL A 105 -21.24 11.13 36.84
C VAL A 105 -21.63 10.08 35.81
N GLU A 106 -22.78 10.24 35.14
CA GLU A 106 -23.23 9.34 34.08
C GLU A 106 -22.41 9.58 32.81
N ARG A 107 -22.12 10.83 32.49
CA ARG A 107 -21.25 11.24 31.38
C ARG A 107 -19.84 10.70 31.54
N ALA A 108 -19.29 10.68 32.76
CA ALA A 108 -17.98 10.11 33.05
C ALA A 108 -17.92 8.57 32.85
N LYS A 109 -19.04 7.85 33.04
CA LYS A 109 -19.13 6.41 32.73
C LYS A 109 -19.27 6.14 31.23
N LEU A 110 -19.79 7.10 30.49
CA LEU A 110 -19.90 7.10 29.04
C LEU A 110 -18.68 7.74 28.37
N ALA A 111 -17.59 7.98 29.11
CA ALA A 111 -16.33 8.45 28.57
C ALA A 111 -15.75 7.38 27.64
N VAL A 112 -16.17 7.41 26.37
CA VAL A 112 -15.78 6.53 25.26
C VAL A 112 -14.30 6.69 24.86
N TRP A 113 -13.50 7.40 25.66
CA TRP A 113 -12.17 7.90 25.31
C TRP A 113 -11.09 6.85 25.07
N ASP A 114 -11.36 5.57 25.33
CA ASP A 114 -10.37 4.50 25.16
C ASP A 114 -10.52 3.68 23.85
N TYR A 115 -11.58 3.88 23.05
CA TYR A 115 -11.75 3.12 21.80
C TYR A 115 -11.90 4.00 20.56
N PRO A 116 -10.88 4.07 19.69
CA PRO A 116 -10.99 4.80 18.44
C PRO A 116 -11.97 4.08 17.51
N VAL A 117 -13.13 4.69 17.26
CA VAL A 117 -14.03 4.25 16.18
C VAL A 117 -13.27 4.44 14.87
N SER A 118 -12.88 3.33 14.24
CA SER A 118 -12.16 3.35 12.97
C SER A 118 -13.15 3.44 11.81
N ASP A 119 -13.06 4.47 10.98
CA ASP A 119 -13.86 4.61 9.75
C ASP A 119 -13.27 3.79 8.58
N LYS A 120 -13.02 2.50 8.80
CA LYS A 120 -12.37 1.64 7.79
C LYS A 120 -13.32 1.39 6.63
N TYR A 121 -14.49 0.80 6.91
CA TYR A 121 -15.44 0.40 5.90
C TYR A 121 -16.17 1.58 5.25
N THR A 122 -16.34 2.68 5.97
CA THR A 122 -16.97 3.91 5.47
C THR A 122 -16.11 4.55 4.37
N LYS A 123 -14.78 4.62 4.57
CA LYS A 123 -13.85 5.11 3.56
C LYS A 123 -13.76 4.18 2.35
N ILE A 124 -13.67 2.88 2.60
CA ILE A 124 -13.67 1.85 1.55
C ILE A 124 -14.95 1.94 0.71
N TRP A 125 -16.10 2.05 1.35
CA TRP A 125 -17.39 2.15 0.67
C TRP A 125 -17.51 3.45 -0.14
N GLN A 126 -17.01 4.56 0.39
CA GLN A 126 -16.95 5.81 -0.35
C GLN A 126 -16.08 5.69 -1.61
N ALA A 127 -14.88 5.12 -1.49
CA ALA A 127 -13.99 4.89 -2.62
C ALA A 127 -14.64 3.98 -3.69
N MET A 128 -15.38 2.94 -3.27
CA MET A 128 -16.11 2.07 -4.20
C MET A 128 -17.22 2.82 -4.95
N LYS A 129 -17.94 3.73 -4.28
CA LYS A 129 -18.96 4.57 -4.91
C LYS A 129 -18.34 5.52 -5.93
N GLU A 130 -17.20 6.12 -5.60
CA GLU A 130 -16.43 7.00 -6.49
C GLU A 130 -15.91 6.24 -7.73
N ALA A 131 -15.47 4.99 -7.56
CA ALA A 131 -15.03 4.12 -8.65
C ALA A 131 -16.16 3.63 -9.58
N MET A 132 -17.42 3.79 -9.18
CA MET A 132 -18.62 3.21 -9.80
C MET A 132 -18.62 1.68 -9.86
N PHE A 133 -19.78 1.07 -9.61
CA PHE A 133 -19.94 -0.39 -9.67
C PHE A 133 -20.16 -0.86 -11.11
N PRO A 134 -19.41 -1.86 -11.61
CA PRO A 134 -19.68 -2.47 -12.89
C PRO A 134 -20.99 -3.27 -12.85
N ASN A 135 -21.76 -3.23 -13.93
CA ASN A 135 -23.05 -3.94 -14.06
C ASN A 135 -22.89 -5.39 -14.53
N SER A 136 -21.76 -5.73 -15.18
CA SER A 136 -21.42 -7.10 -15.59
C SER A 136 -19.95 -7.39 -15.35
N MET A 137 -19.62 -8.69 -15.29
CA MET A 137 -18.25 -9.17 -15.10
C MET A 137 -17.34 -8.71 -16.24
N GLU A 138 -17.85 -8.71 -17.46
CA GLU A 138 -17.13 -8.31 -18.67
C GLU A 138 -16.72 -6.83 -18.57
N GLN A 139 -17.63 -5.96 -18.13
CA GLN A 139 -17.32 -4.55 -17.91
C GLN A 139 -16.24 -4.37 -16.82
N ALA A 140 -16.29 -5.17 -15.75
CA ALA A 140 -15.28 -5.13 -14.71
C ALA A 140 -13.90 -5.55 -15.26
N LEU A 141 -13.87 -6.64 -16.03
CA LEU A 141 -12.65 -7.12 -16.68
C LEU A 141 -12.10 -6.14 -17.71
N GLU A 142 -12.95 -5.41 -18.44
CA GLU A 142 -12.54 -4.34 -19.36
C GLU A 142 -11.76 -3.25 -18.60
N ARG A 143 -12.29 -2.75 -17.48
CA ARG A 143 -11.61 -1.74 -16.65
C ARG A 143 -10.29 -2.23 -16.07
N VAL A 144 -10.28 -3.49 -15.64
CA VAL A 144 -9.06 -4.15 -15.17
C VAL A 144 -8.03 -4.25 -16.30
N ARG A 145 -8.45 -4.51 -17.55
CA ARG A 145 -7.56 -4.57 -18.73
C ARG A 145 -7.07 -3.20 -19.21
N GLU A 146 -7.88 -2.16 -19.07
CA GLU A 146 -7.49 -0.78 -19.41
C GLU A 146 -6.43 -0.21 -18.45
N SER A 147 -6.24 -0.84 -17.29
CA SER A 147 -5.27 -0.43 -16.28
C SER A 147 -3.84 -0.58 -16.80
N LYS A 148 -3.08 0.51 -16.74
CA LYS A 148 -1.75 0.60 -17.39
C LYS A 148 -0.59 0.12 -16.51
N SER A 149 -0.72 0.18 -15.18
CA SER A 149 0.41 -0.03 -14.26
C SER A 149 -0.04 -0.62 -12.93
N SER A 150 0.78 -1.47 -12.30
CA SER A 150 0.51 -2.08 -10.98
C SER A 150 0.19 -1.09 -9.86
N SER A 151 0.58 0.16 -10.02
CA SER A 151 0.39 1.25 -9.05
C SER A 151 -0.81 2.15 -9.37
N GLU A 152 -1.36 2.12 -10.59
CA GLU A 152 -2.41 3.03 -11.08
C GLU A 152 -3.38 2.27 -12.00
N GLY A 153 -4.62 2.09 -11.54
CA GLY A 153 -5.61 1.33 -12.30
C GLY A 153 -6.85 0.95 -11.52
N TYR A 154 -7.43 -0.19 -11.86
CA TYR A 154 -8.66 -0.70 -11.29
C TYR A 154 -8.52 -2.17 -10.85
N ALA A 155 -8.98 -2.46 -9.64
CA ALA A 155 -8.99 -3.78 -9.03
C ALA A 155 -10.42 -4.28 -8.85
N PHE A 156 -10.71 -5.46 -9.40
CA PHE A 156 -12.05 -6.03 -9.30
C PHE A 156 -12.16 -6.92 -8.06
N LEU A 157 -13.07 -6.56 -7.15
CA LEU A 157 -13.41 -7.37 -5.98
C LEU A 157 -14.46 -8.40 -6.39
N GLY A 158 -14.02 -9.64 -6.55
CA GLY A 158 -14.85 -10.76 -6.96
C GLY A 158 -15.68 -11.34 -5.82
N ARG A 159 -15.99 -12.63 -5.95
CA ARG A 159 -16.88 -13.33 -5.03
C ARG A 159 -16.24 -13.49 -3.64
N MET A 160 -16.98 -13.11 -2.61
CA MET A 160 -16.70 -13.48 -1.23
C MET A 160 -17.07 -14.95 -0.99
N ARG A 161 -16.13 -15.74 -0.48
CA ARG A 161 -16.39 -17.11 0.00
C ARG A 161 -16.91 -17.03 1.42
N MET A 162 -18.03 -17.69 1.73
CA MET A 162 -18.66 -17.62 3.07
C MET A 162 -17.95 -18.52 4.11
N ASP A 163 -17.17 -19.49 3.64
CA ASP A 163 -16.37 -20.43 4.43
C ASP A 163 -14.98 -19.90 4.80
N SER A 164 -14.59 -18.75 4.24
CA SER A 164 -13.29 -18.13 4.47
C SER A 164 -13.46 -16.62 4.64
N GLU A 165 -12.72 -15.98 5.54
CA GLU A 165 -12.67 -14.50 5.64
C GLU A 165 -11.88 -13.86 4.49
N SER A 166 -12.12 -14.31 3.26
CA SER A 166 -11.37 -13.90 2.08
C SER A 166 -12.29 -13.54 0.91
N ILE A 167 -11.90 -12.50 0.20
CA ILE A 167 -12.52 -12.07 -1.05
C ILE A 167 -11.55 -12.45 -2.16
N GLY A 168 -12.07 -13.12 -3.20
CA GLY A 168 -11.29 -13.35 -4.42
C GLY A 168 -11.14 -12.03 -5.17
N VAL A 169 -9.92 -11.58 -5.41
CA VAL A 169 -9.64 -10.33 -6.12
C VAL A 169 -8.93 -10.64 -7.43
N ILE A 170 -9.38 -9.96 -8.49
CA ILE A 170 -8.81 -10.10 -9.83
C ILE A 170 -8.12 -8.78 -10.19
N PHE A 171 -6.82 -8.87 -10.44
CA PHE A 171 -5.99 -7.78 -10.95
C PHE A 171 -5.44 -8.15 -12.32
N SER A 172 -5.28 -7.16 -13.20
CA SER A 172 -4.56 -7.29 -14.47
C SER A 172 -3.59 -6.14 -14.60
N TRP A 173 -2.33 -6.46 -14.79
CA TRP A 173 -1.28 -5.49 -15.06
C TRP A 173 -0.50 -5.96 -16.27
N LYS A 174 -0.21 -5.04 -17.19
CA LYS A 174 0.65 -5.36 -18.32
C LYS A 174 2.09 -5.45 -17.82
N THR A 175 2.56 -6.68 -17.58
CA THR A 175 3.97 -6.91 -17.27
C THR A 175 4.79 -6.64 -18.53
N ASP A 176 5.67 -5.65 -18.53
CA ASP A 176 6.57 -5.32 -19.66
C ASP A 176 7.63 -6.42 -19.94
N SER A 177 7.52 -7.58 -19.28
CA SER A 177 8.43 -8.71 -19.39
C SER A 177 7.67 -10.04 -19.39
N PHE A 178 7.25 -10.56 -20.56
CA PHE A 178 7.56 -11.93 -21.03
C PHE A 178 6.76 -12.39 -22.27
N ARG A 179 7.53 -12.87 -23.26
CA ARG A 179 7.44 -14.11 -24.06
C ARG A 179 6.15 -14.47 -24.81
N SER A 180 6.34 -14.61 -26.12
CA SER A 180 5.39 -14.78 -27.22
C SER A 180 4.90 -16.22 -27.47
N ASP A 181 4.61 -17.01 -26.44
CA ASP A 181 4.12 -18.39 -26.64
C ASP A 181 3.00 -18.70 -25.66
N PHE A 182 1.76 -18.29 -25.93
CA PHE A 182 0.61 -19.10 -25.51
C PHE A 182 -0.71 -18.75 -26.23
N ASP A 183 -1.43 -19.81 -26.52
CA ASP A 183 -2.58 -19.97 -27.40
C ASP A 183 -3.89 -19.30 -26.92
N VAL A 184 -4.70 -18.90 -27.88
CA VAL A 184 -5.79 -17.91 -27.84
C VAL A 184 -7.14 -18.53 -27.43
N SER A 185 -7.17 -19.82 -27.04
CA SER A 185 -8.32 -20.43 -26.35
C SER A 185 -8.31 -20.20 -24.83
N ASN A 186 -7.21 -19.62 -24.31
CA ASN A 186 -6.97 -19.35 -22.89
C ASN A 186 -6.81 -17.83 -22.67
N LYS A 187 -7.85 -17.05 -23.01
CA LYS A 187 -7.84 -15.57 -23.07
C LYS A 187 -7.86 -14.84 -21.72
N ILE A 188 -7.14 -15.34 -20.71
CA ILE A 188 -6.85 -14.57 -19.49
C ILE A 188 -5.37 -14.79 -19.10
N GLN A 189 -4.44 -14.21 -19.86
CA GLN A 189 -2.99 -14.31 -19.60
C GLN A 189 -2.41 -13.05 -18.95
N ALA A 190 -3.12 -12.50 -17.96
CA ALA A 190 -2.57 -11.52 -17.00
C ALA A 190 -3.38 -11.41 -15.70
N SER A 191 -4.31 -12.34 -15.40
CA SER A 191 -5.07 -12.29 -14.14
C SER A 191 -4.29 -12.97 -13.02
N VAL A 192 -3.77 -12.21 -12.07
CA VAL A 192 -3.33 -12.78 -10.79
C VAL A 192 -4.59 -12.95 -9.94
N TRP A 193 -4.89 -14.20 -9.58
CA TRP A 193 -5.88 -14.50 -8.55
C TRP A 193 -5.23 -14.29 -7.19
N ALA A 194 -5.49 -13.16 -6.56
CA ALA A 194 -5.07 -12.89 -5.20
C ALA A 194 -6.24 -13.18 -4.24
N SER A 195 -5.97 -13.97 -3.22
CA SER A 195 -6.89 -14.15 -2.10
C SER A 195 -6.57 -13.10 -1.06
N ILE A 196 -7.36 -12.03 -1.00
CA ILE A 196 -7.16 -10.96 -0.02
C ILE A 196 -7.95 -11.32 1.24
N LYS A 197 -7.25 -11.34 2.39
CA LYS A 197 -7.89 -11.46 3.70
C LYS A 197 -8.49 -10.11 4.10
N MET A 198 -9.63 -10.16 4.77
CA MET A 198 -10.37 -9.00 5.26
C MET A 198 -9.76 -8.36 6.51
#